data_AF-A0AA44MW49-F1
#
_entry.id   AF-A0AA44MW49-F1
#
_cell.length_a   1.000
_cell.length_b   1.000
_cell.length_c   1.000
_cell.angle_alpha   90.00
_cell.angle_beta   90.00
_cell.angle_gamma   90.00
#
_symmetry.space_group_name_H-M   'P 1'
#
loop_
_entity.id
_entity.type
_entity.pdbx_description
1 polymer ?
#
loop_
_entity_poly.entity_id
_entity_poly.type
_entity_poly.pdbx_seq_one_letter_code
_entity_poly.pdbx_strand_id
1 'polypeptide(L)'
;MTIYINKDETVFHLAMKDSSYIFRILENGELQHLHFGKRIHVKENYNQLMAYEKRGFEVSFSEEFEDIQQSMIQNEYSSYGKGDFRHPAFQVQGMNGSRITTLKYQGFELEKGKNRLNSLPSTFDDIGQCAETLTIILTDSILDLTVRLNYTIFPEYNVLVRNTEFLNNSNNKLTLLKAMSLQLDLPDSQYDFIQFSGAWLRERQLY
;
A
#
# COMPACT_ATOMS: atom_id res chain seq x y z
N MET A 1 16.75 -13.57 3.64
CA MET A 1 16.52 -12.25 3.01
C MET A 1 15.51 -12.48 1.92
N THR A 2 14.30 -12.03 2.19
CA THR A 2 13.10 -12.32 1.42
C THR A 2 12.45 -11.05 0.88
N ILE A 3 12.84 -9.89 1.41
CA ILE A 3 12.55 -8.58 0.84
C ILE A 3 13.75 -8.12 0.01
N TYR A 4 13.52 -7.89 -1.28
CA TYR A 4 14.51 -7.42 -2.24
C TYR A 4 14.16 -6.01 -2.66
N ILE A 5 15.16 -5.14 -2.73
CA ILE A 5 15.05 -3.75 -3.13
C ILE A 5 16.02 -3.55 -4.28
N ASN A 6 15.57 -2.95 -5.38
CA ASN A 6 16.45 -2.68 -6.51
C ASN A 6 17.50 -1.63 -6.16
N LYS A 7 18.52 -1.49 -7.03
CA LYS A 7 19.64 -0.56 -6.80
C LYS A 7 19.23 0.90 -6.62
N ASP A 8 18.15 1.30 -7.30
CA ASP A 8 17.64 2.67 -7.26
C ASP A 8 16.66 2.89 -6.09
N GLU A 9 16.40 1.87 -5.27
CA GLU A 9 15.48 1.91 -4.11
C GLU A 9 14.04 2.34 -4.47
N THR A 10 13.63 2.02 -5.70
CA THR A 10 12.32 2.36 -6.27
C THR A 10 11.40 1.17 -6.46
N VAL A 11 11.90 -0.06 -6.35
CA VAL A 11 11.14 -1.30 -6.55
C VAL A 11 11.35 -2.21 -5.36
N PHE A 12 10.25 -2.65 -4.77
CA PHE A 12 10.22 -3.52 -3.60
C PHE A 12 9.59 -4.85 -4.00
N HIS A 13 10.34 -5.94 -3.86
CA HIS A 13 9.87 -7.30 -4.13
C HIS A 13 9.94 -8.14 -2.86
N LEU A 14 8.77 -8.41 -2.30
CA LEU A 14 8.58 -9.24 -1.13
C LEU A 14 8.32 -10.67 -1.61
N ALA A 15 9.34 -11.53 -1.55
CA ALA A 15 9.30 -12.90 -2.02
C ALA A 15 9.08 -13.86 -0.84
N MET A 16 7.88 -14.43 -0.78
CA MET A 16 7.56 -15.53 0.13
C MET A 16 7.96 -16.86 -0.52
N LYS A 17 7.64 -18.00 0.12
CA LYS A 17 7.98 -19.34 -0.38
C LYS A 17 7.44 -19.57 -1.79
N ASP A 18 6.14 -19.36 -1.99
CA ASP A 18 5.37 -19.67 -3.21
C ASP A 18 4.67 -18.45 -3.82
N SER A 19 4.74 -17.28 -3.16
CA SER A 19 4.14 -16.03 -3.64
C SER A 19 5.13 -14.86 -3.72
N SER A 20 4.76 -13.83 -4.49
CA SER A 20 5.49 -12.57 -4.59
C SER A 20 4.51 -11.41 -4.51
N TYR A 21 4.89 -10.38 -3.74
CA TYR A 21 4.22 -9.09 -3.68
C TYR A 21 5.20 -8.02 -4.16
N ILE A 22 4.83 -7.23 -5.16
CA ILE A 22 5.73 -6.30 -5.83
C ILE A 22 5.05 -4.96 -6.02
N PHE A 23 5.74 -3.90 -5.65
CA PHE A 23 5.31 -2.53 -5.87
C PHE A 23 6.51 -1.63 -6.15
N ARG A 24 6.24 -0.42 -6.67
CA ARG A 24 7.25 0.57 -6.96
C ARG A 24 6.85 1.97 -6.55
N ILE A 25 7.82 2.86 -6.55
CA ILE A 25 7.64 4.30 -6.46
C ILE A 25 7.41 4.85 -7.88
N LEU A 26 6.40 5.68 -8.03
CA LEU A 26 6.12 6.44 -9.25
C LEU A 26 6.91 7.75 -9.27
N GLU A 27 7.00 8.34 -10.45
CA GLU A 27 7.69 9.59 -10.72
C GLU A 27 7.09 10.76 -9.91
N ASN A 28 5.80 10.69 -9.57
CA ASN A 28 5.12 11.66 -8.71
C ASN A 28 5.33 11.43 -7.19
N GLY A 29 6.05 10.37 -6.82
CA GLY A 29 6.35 9.97 -5.44
C GLY A 29 5.28 9.10 -4.77
N GLU A 30 4.18 8.78 -5.45
CA GLU A 30 3.20 7.80 -4.96
C GLU A 30 3.64 6.36 -5.25
N LEU A 31 2.87 5.39 -4.77
CA LEU A 31 3.21 3.97 -4.86
C LEU A 31 2.27 3.23 -5.81
N GLN A 32 2.85 2.53 -6.78
CA GLN A 32 2.14 1.67 -7.71
C GLN A 32 2.31 0.19 -7.32
N HIS A 33 1.19 -0.51 -7.15
CA HIS A 33 1.14 -1.96 -7.07
C HIS A 33 1.44 -2.57 -8.44
N LEU A 34 2.26 -3.62 -8.49
CA LEU A 34 2.63 -4.29 -9.74
C LEU A 34 2.16 -5.75 -9.81
N HIS A 35 2.24 -6.49 -8.70
CA HIS A 35 1.91 -7.91 -8.69
C HIS A 35 1.66 -8.42 -7.27
N PHE A 36 0.60 -9.20 -7.11
CA PHE A 36 0.47 -10.13 -5.99
C PHE A 36 -0.06 -11.48 -6.48
N GLY A 37 0.73 -12.53 -6.31
CA GLY A 37 0.34 -13.87 -6.76
C GLY A 37 1.48 -14.86 -6.69
N LYS A 38 1.47 -15.86 -7.59
CA LYS A 38 2.53 -16.88 -7.69
C LYS A 38 3.90 -16.22 -7.73
N ARG A 39 4.87 -16.85 -7.05
CA ARG A 39 6.25 -16.37 -6.97
C ARG A 39 6.87 -16.26 -8.35
N ILE A 40 7.51 -15.13 -8.59
CA ILE A 40 8.31 -14.86 -9.78
C ILE A 40 9.76 -14.55 -9.39
N HIS A 41 10.67 -14.62 -10.36
CA HIS A 41 12.08 -14.33 -10.14
C HIS A 41 12.26 -12.84 -9.84
N VAL A 42 13.15 -12.55 -8.88
CA VAL A 42 13.57 -11.19 -8.56
C VAL A 42 14.29 -10.59 -9.77
N LYS A 43 13.93 -9.37 -10.13
CA LYS A 43 14.56 -8.57 -11.20
C LYS A 43 14.84 -7.16 -10.70
N GLU A 44 15.80 -6.49 -11.34
CA GLU A 44 16.08 -5.07 -11.10
C GLU A 44 14.92 -4.16 -11.49
N ASN A 45 14.15 -4.55 -12.51
CA ASN A 45 12.93 -3.86 -12.93
C ASN A 45 11.89 -4.83 -13.50
N TYR A 46 10.65 -4.34 -13.59
CA TYR A 46 9.50 -5.05 -14.14
C TYR A 46 8.82 -4.20 -15.21
N ASN A 47 9.59 -3.66 -16.17
CA ASN A 47 9.13 -2.67 -17.15
C ASN A 47 7.77 -3.01 -17.81
N GLN A 48 7.52 -4.29 -18.11
CA GLN A 48 6.25 -4.73 -18.70
C GLN A 48 5.06 -4.60 -17.74
N LEU A 49 5.25 -4.81 -16.43
CA LEU A 49 4.20 -4.64 -15.42
C LEU A 49 4.05 -3.18 -15.01
N MET A 50 5.11 -2.39 -15.15
CA MET A 50 5.13 -0.97 -14.81
C MET A 50 4.48 -0.09 -15.88
N ALA A 51 4.17 -0.65 -17.06
CA ALA A 51 3.62 0.10 -18.16
C ALA A 51 2.20 0.61 -17.83
N TYR A 52 2.01 1.91 -17.99
CA TYR A 52 0.73 2.58 -18.02
C TYR A 52 0.73 3.53 -19.22
N GLU A 53 -0.43 3.81 -19.76
CA GLU A 53 -0.59 4.62 -20.97
C GLU A 53 -1.70 5.63 -20.73
N LYS A 54 -1.56 6.83 -21.28
CA LYS A 54 -2.63 7.82 -21.28
C LYS A 54 -3.94 7.22 -21.83
N ARG A 55 -5.01 7.48 -21.09
CA ARG A 55 -6.39 7.20 -21.47
C ARG A 55 -7.16 8.51 -21.60
N GLY A 56 -8.12 8.52 -22.51
CA GLY A 56 -8.99 9.67 -22.72
C GLY A 56 -9.92 9.88 -21.51
N PHE A 57 -10.27 11.14 -21.25
CA PHE A 57 -11.18 11.55 -20.17
C PHE A 57 -10.69 11.29 -18.74
N GLU A 58 -9.41 10.93 -18.57
CA GLU A 58 -8.77 10.80 -17.27
C GLU A 58 -7.94 12.03 -16.89
N VAL A 59 -7.77 12.23 -15.59
CA VAL A 59 -7.02 13.37 -15.04
C VAL A 59 -5.54 13.00 -14.96
N SER A 60 -4.73 13.68 -15.76
CA SER A 60 -3.26 13.58 -15.69
C SER A 60 -2.71 14.31 -14.47
N PHE A 61 -1.63 13.79 -13.90
CA PHE A 61 -0.96 14.36 -12.73
C PHE A 61 -0.40 15.77 -13.01
N SER A 62 0.26 15.96 -14.15
CA SER A 62 0.79 17.24 -14.61
C SER A 62 0.98 17.26 -16.13
N GLU A 63 1.28 18.42 -16.71
CA GLU A 63 1.62 18.56 -18.14
C GLU A 63 2.91 17.81 -18.51
N GLU A 64 3.84 17.66 -17.56
CA GLU A 64 5.10 16.92 -17.78
C GLU A 64 4.89 15.40 -17.73
N PHE A 65 3.96 14.93 -16.89
CA PHE A 65 3.67 13.52 -16.67
C PHE A 65 2.23 13.18 -17.04
N GLU A 66 1.89 13.35 -18.33
CA GLU A 66 0.53 13.17 -18.81
C GLU A 66 0.02 11.73 -18.69
N ASP A 67 0.91 10.75 -18.78
CA ASP A 67 0.58 9.32 -18.66
C ASP A 67 0.27 8.89 -17.22
N ILE A 68 0.68 9.68 -16.21
CA ILE A 68 0.36 9.40 -14.81
C ILE A 68 -1.08 9.85 -14.53
N GLN A 69 -2.00 8.91 -14.71
CA GLN A 69 -3.43 9.08 -14.45
C GLN A 69 -3.84 8.17 -13.31
N GLN A 70 -4.06 8.73 -12.11
CA GLN A 70 -4.13 7.92 -10.89
C GLN A 70 -5.30 6.93 -10.83
N SER A 71 -6.38 7.21 -11.56
CA SER A 71 -7.51 6.31 -11.79
C SER A 71 -7.14 5.05 -12.60
N MET A 72 -6.12 5.13 -13.45
CA MET A 72 -5.63 4.05 -14.32
C MET A 72 -4.45 3.29 -13.72
N ILE A 73 -3.92 3.78 -12.60
CA ILE A 73 -2.80 3.17 -11.88
C ILE A 73 -3.34 2.26 -10.78
N GLN A 74 -2.69 1.12 -10.61
CA GLN A 74 -2.93 0.23 -9.46
C GLN A 74 -2.20 0.81 -8.26
N ASN A 75 -2.93 1.34 -7.28
CA ASN A 75 -2.36 2.08 -6.15
C ASN A 75 -2.10 1.15 -4.95
N GLU A 76 -1.01 1.39 -4.21
CA GLU A 76 -0.74 0.67 -2.95
C GLU A 76 -1.54 1.21 -1.76
N TYR A 77 -1.85 2.52 -1.75
CA TYR A 77 -2.59 3.19 -0.68
C TYR A 77 -3.10 4.58 -1.12
N SER A 78 -4.28 4.64 -1.75
CA SER A 78 -4.75 5.87 -2.41
C SER A 78 -5.52 6.83 -1.48
N SER A 79 -5.41 8.12 -1.79
CA SER A 79 -6.30 9.17 -1.30
C SER A 79 -7.35 9.52 -2.37
N TYR A 80 -8.37 10.30 -1.99
CA TYR A 80 -9.37 10.82 -2.93
C TYR A 80 -9.11 12.29 -3.25
N GLY A 81 -9.39 12.70 -4.49
CA GLY A 81 -9.38 14.11 -4.91
C GLY A 81 -8.18 14.54 -5.76
N LYS A 82 -7.39 13.59 -6.28
CA LYS A 82 -6.22 13.83 -7.13
C LYS A 82 -6.31 13.15 -8.51
N GLY A 83 -7.52 12.94 -9.01
CA GLY A 83 -7.77 12.27 -10.30
C GLY A 83 -8.19 10.81 -10.17
N ASP A 84 -7.93 10.14 -9.05
CA ASP A 84 -8.55 8.85 -8.74
C ASP A 84 -9.93 9.05 -8.09
N PHE A 85 -10.96 8.49 -8.73
CA PHE A 85 -12.36 8.56 -8.30
C PHE A 85 -12.86 7.28 -7.63
N ARG A 86 -12.00 6.25 -7.51
CA ARG A 86 -12.31 5.02 -6.76
C ARG A 86 -12.39 5.29 -5.26
N HIS A 87 -12.82 4.28 -4.49
CA HIS A 87 -12.85 4.38 -3.04
C HIS A 87 -11.42 4.49 -2.47
N PRO A 88 -11.09 5.53 -1.70
CA PRO A 88 -9.73 5.72 -1.20
C PRO A 88 -9.42 4.77 -0.05
N ALA A 89 -8.16 4.43 0.17
CA ALA A 89 -7.72 3.72 1.37
C ALA A 89 -7.83 4.61 2.63
N PHE A 90 -7.59 5.91 2.49
CA PHE A 90 -7.65 6.83 3.61
C PHE A 90 -8.19 8.21 3.22
N GLN A 91 -8.61 8.98 4.22
CA GLN A 91 -9.00 10.37 4.02
C GLN A 91 -8.71 11.17 5.30
N VAL A 92 -8.00 12.28 5.14
CA VAL A 92 -7.66 13.20 6.23
C VAL A 92 -8.33 14.54 5.96
N GLN A 93 -8.89 15.16 6.99
CA GLN A 93 -9.40 16.52 6.94
C GLN A 93 -8.54 17.46 7.78
N GLY A 94 -8.04 18.51 7.13
CA GLY A 94 -7.33 19.61 7.80
C GLY A 94 -8.29 20.63 8.42
N MET A 95 -7.76 21.57 9.20
CA MET A 95 -8.56 22.58 9.91
C MET A 95 -9.37 23.50 8.99
N ASN A 96 -8.91 23.73 7.76
CA ASN A 96 -9.63 24.53 6.76
C ASN A 96 -10.78 23.76 6.07
N GLY A 97 -11.06 22.52 6.49
CA GLY A 97 -12.10 21.67 5.91
C GLY A 97 -11.68 20.92 4.65
N SER A 98 -10.51 21.22 4.07
CA SER A 98 -9.96 20.51 2.92
C SER A 98 -9.69 19.05 3.26
N ARG A 99 -9.86 18.18 2.25
CA ARG A 99 -9.66 16.73 2.34
C ARG A 99 -8.62 16.21 1.35
N ILE A 100 -7.88 17.10 0.71
CA ILE A 100 -6.83 16.72 -0.23
C ILE A 100 -5.59 16.35 0.54
N THR A 101 -4.99 15.21 0.19
CA THR A 101 -3.72 14.75 0.75
C THR A 101 -2.82 14.26 -0.39
N THR A 102 -1.58 14.71 -0.41
CA THR A 102 -0.55 14.33 -1.38
C THR A 102 0.60 13.68 -0.63
N LEU A 103 0.50 12.36 -0.45
CA LEU A 103 1.57 11.56 0.11
C LEU A 103 2.67 11.37 -0.93
N LYS A 104 3.92 11.60 -0.53
CA LYS A 104 5.12 11.32 -1.32
C LYS A 104 6.08 10.47 -0.53
N TYR A 105 6.70 9.52 -1.20
CA TYR A 105 7.75 8.70 -0.64
C TYR A 105 8.90 9.52 -0.06
N GLN A 106 9.37 9.13 1.13
CA GLN A 106 10.51 9.73 1.82
C GLN A 106 11.60 8.72 2.18
N GLY A 107 11.32 7.42 2.13
CA GLY A 107 12.27 6.39 2.49
C GLY A 107 11.59 5.10 2.95
N PHE A 108 12.43 4.15 3.36
CA PHE A 108 11.98 2.90 3.94
C PHE A 108 12.84 2.49 5.13
N GLU A 109 12.31 1.61 5.97
CA GLU A 109 13.03 0.92 7.03
C GLU A 109 12.86 -0.60 6.82
N LEU A 110 13.92 -1.37 7.09
CA LEU A 110 13.89 -2.83 7.01
C LEU A 110 14.32 -3.43 8.34
N GLU A 111 13.44 -4.24 8.91
CA GLU A 111 13.65 -4.88 10.21
C GLU A 111 13.52 -6.41 10.09
N LYS A 112 14.28 -7.13 10.90
CA LYS A 112 14.09 -8.57 11.08
C LYS A 112 12.97 -8.81 12.10
N GLY A 113 12.17 -9.84 11.84
CA GLY A 113 11.07 -10.23 12.70
C GLY A 113 9.86 -9.31 12.56
N LYS A 114 9.03 -9.36 13.59
CA LYS A 114 7.79 -8.59 13.70
C LYS A 114 7.48 -8.27 15.14
N ASN A 115 7.53 -6.99 15.48
CA ASN A 115 7.10 -6.49 16.78
C ASN A 115 5.57 -6.42 16.90
N ARG A 116 5.06 -6.59 18.11
CA ARG A 116 3.63 -6.39 18.40
C ARG A 116 3.26 -4.91 18.25
N LEU A 117 2.06 -4.65 17.73
CA LEU A 117 1.50 -3.31 17.72
C LEU A 117 1.14 -2.89 19.14
N ASN A 118 1.37 -1.61 19.47
CA ASN A 118 1.00 -1.08 20.77
C ASN A 118 -0.53 -1.13 20.94
N SER A 119 -0.98 -1.71 22.05
CA SER A 119 -2.40 -1.70 22.47
C SER A 119 -3.38 -2.42 21.52
N LEU A 120 -2.91 -3.18 20.53
CA LEU A 120 -3.74 -3.94 19.59
C LEU A 120 -3.28 -5.40 19.48
N PRO A 121 -4.20 -6.38 19.37
CA PRO A 121 -3.81 -7.74 19.03
C PRO A 121 -3.16 -7.76 17.65
N SER A 122 -2.02 -8.42 17.53
CA SER A 122 -1.22 -8.43 16.30
C SER A 122 -0.38 -9.69 16.19
N THR A 123 0.03 -10.03 14.97
CA THR A 123 1.05 -11.04 14.71
C THR A 123 2.41 -10.58 15.20
N PHE A 124 3.27 -11.55 15.52
CA PHE A 124 4.59 -11.33 16.09
C PHE A 124 5.57 -12.41 15.65
N ASP A 125 6.85 -12.09 15.71
CA ASP A 125 7.96 -13.04 15.62
C ASP A 125 8.95 -12.70 16.74
N ASP A 126 8.77 -13.35 17.89
CA ASP A 126 9.52 -13.06 19.12
C ASP A 126 11.01 -13.44 19.00
N ILE A 127 11.37 -14.31 18.04
CA ILE A 127 12.73 -14.82 17.86
C ILE A 127 13.44 -14.10 16.69
N GLY A 128 12.69 -13.39 15.83
CA GLY A 128 13.23 -12.61 14.71
C GLY A 128 13.83 -13.46 13.59
N GLN A 129 13.34 -14.69 13.43
CA GLN A 129 13.86 -15.68 12.47
C GLN A 129 12.83 -16.09 11.41
N CYS A 130 11.56 -15.78 11.63
CA CYS A 130 10.43 -16.26 10.83
C CYS A 130 9.83 -15.17 9.95
N ALA A 131 10.10 -13.90 10.23
CA ALA A 131 9.56 -12.76 9.51
C ALA A 131 10.60 -11.70 9.15
N GLU A 132 10.26 -10.88 8.16
CA GLU A 132 10.94 -9.63 7.82
C GLU A 132 9.87 -8.55 7.67
N THR A 133 10.12 -7.34 8.19
CA THR A 133 9.18 -6.21 8.12
C THR A 133 9.82 -5.06 7.33
N LEU A 134 9.12 -4.62 6.29
CA LEU A 134 9.42 -3.42 5.51
C LEU A 134 8.43 -2.32 5.88
N THR A 135 8.93 -1.15 6.23
CA THR A 135 8.13 0.05 6.48
C THR A 135 8.40 1.05 5.37
N ILE A 136 7.39 1.43 4.61
CA ILE A 136 7.48 2.53 3.64
C ILE A 136 6.99 3.82 4.30
N ILE A 137 7.79 4.88 4.22
CA ILE A 137 7.50 6.17 4.84
C ILE A 137 7.05 7.14 3.75
N LEU A 138 5.82 7.64 3.90
CA LEU A 138 5.22 8.65 3.03
C LEU A 138 4.95 9.92 3.83
N THR A 139 5.09 11.10 3.21
CA THR A 139 4.75 12.37 3.86
C THR A 139 3.88 13.25 2.97
N ASP A 140 2.96 13.98 3.60
CA ASP A 140 2.33 15.17 3.04
C ASP A 140 2.99 16.40 3.66
N SER A 141 3.72 17.16 2.85
CA SER A 141 4.46 18.34 3.32
C SER A 141 3.59 19.55 3.67
N ILE A 142 2.34 19.59 3.18
CA ILE A 142 1.40 20.70 3.45
C ILE A 142 0.72 20.48 4.79
N LEU A 143 0.29 19.25 5.06
CA LEU A 143 -0.35 18.87 6.32
C LEU A 143 0.66 18.50 7.41
N ASP A 144 1.93 18.30 7.04
CA ASP A 144 2.98 17.74 7.89
C ASP A 144 2.52 16.44 8.58
N LEU A 145 1.99 15.56 7.73
CA LEU A 145 1.49 14.23 8.06
C LEU A 145 2.46 13.18 7.53
N THR A 146 2.91 12.27 8.38
CA THR A 146 3.62 11.05 7.97
C THR A 146 2.67 9.86 7.98
N VAL A 147 2.71 9.05 6.92
CA VAL A 147 2.01 7.78 6.84
C VAL A 147 3.04 6.68 6.66
N ARG A 148 3.04 5.70 7.55
CA ARG A 148 3.91 4.51 7.46
C ARG A 148 3.08 3.32 7.01
N LEU A 149 3.46 2.72 5.88
CA LEU A 149 2.88 1.49 5.37
C LEU A 149 3.79 0.33 5.75
N ASN A 150 3.32 -0.54 6.62
CA ASN A 150 4.09 -1.66 7.13
C ASN A 150 3.73 -2.94 6.37
N TYR A 151 4.74 -3.68 5.95
CA TYR A 151 4.64 -4.95 5.22
C TYR A 151 5.48 -5.99 5.92
N THR A 152 4.84 -6.91 6.63
CA THR A 152 5.53 -8.02 7.29
C THR A 152 5.28 -9.29 6.51
N ILE A 153 6.33 -9.93 6.01
CA ILE A 153 6.23 -11.26 5.41
C ILE A 153 6.63 -12.34 6.39
N PHE A 154 5.85 -13.42 6.38
CA PHE A 154 6.20 -14.69 6.97
C PHE A 154 6.41 -15.70 5.83
N PRO A 155 7.64 -15.81 5.29
CA PRO A 155 7.89 -16.44 4.00
C PRO A 155 7.43 -17.89 3.92
N GLU A 156 7.67 -18.68 4.97
CA GLU A 156 7.33 -20.11 5.02
C GLU A 156 5.82 -20.38 4.98
N TYR A 157 5.00 -19.40 5.35
CA TYR A 157 3.54 -19.52 5.41
C TYR A 157 2.84 -18.82 4.24
N ASN A 158 3.57 -18.17 3.33
CA ASN A 158 3.00 -17.32 2.27
C ASN A 158 2.05 -16.25 2.80
N VAL A 159 2.35 -15.70 3.98
CA VAL A 159 1.54 -14.67 4.63
C VAL A 159 2.23 -13.32 4.52
N LEU A 160 1.50 -12.33 4.01
CA LEU A 160 1.82 -10.92 4.10
C LEU A 160 0.83 -10.26 5.06
N VAL A 161 1.34 -9.61 6.10
CA VAL A 161 0.56 -8.81 7.05
C VAL A 161 0.82 -7.34 6.75
N ARG A 162 -0.24 -6.54 6.64
CA ARG A 162 -0.16 -5.09 6.43
C ARG A 162 -0.88 -4.31 7.52
N ASN A 163 -0.29 -3.20 7.94
CA ASN A 163 -0.95 -2.17 8.73
C ASN A 163 -0.44 -0.80 8.34
N THR A 164 -1.20 0.24 8.68
CA THR A 164 -0.86 1.63 8.37
C THR A 164 -0.83 2.45 9.66
N GLU A 165 0.15 3.32 9.80
CA GLU A 165 0.28 4.26 10.91
C GLU A 165 0.24 5.70 10.39
N PHE A 166 -0.49 6.57 11.09
CA PHE A 166 -0.59 7.99 10.78
C PHE A 166 0.04 8.79 11.92
N LEU A 167 1.04 9.60 11.61
CA LEU A 167 1.73 10.46 12.56
C LEU A 167 1.53 11.91 12.14
N ASN A 168 0.81 12.66 12.97
CA ASN A 168 0.67 14.10 12.80
C ASN A 168 1.89 14.79 13.42
N ASN A 169 2.79 15.30 12.59
CA ASN A 169 3.97 16.03 13.06
C ASN A 169 3.70 17.54 13.19
N SER A 170 2.56 17.99 12.66
CA SER A 170 2.13 19.38 12.73
C SER A 170 1.59 19.76 14.12
N ASN A 171 1.54 21.07 14.38
CA ASN A 171 0.82 21.64 15.53
C ASN A 171 -0.69 21.79 15.28
N ASN A 172 -1.19 21.46 14.08
CA ASN A 172 -2.58 21.62 13.68
C ASN A 172 -3.36 20.33 13.94
N LYS A 173 -4.66 20.46 14.19
CA LYS A 173 -5.54 19.29 14.30
C LYS A 173 -5.79 18.71 12.91
N LEU A 174 -5.49 17.42 12.76
CA LEU A 174 -5.91 16.61 11.62
C LEU A 174 -6.99 15.61 12.06
N THR A 175 -8.00 15.39 11.23
CA THR A 175 -9.06 14.40 11.49
C THR A 175 -8.98 13.29 10.47
N LEU A 176 -8.77 12.04 10.92
CA LEU A 176 -8.90 10.87 10.05
C LEU A 176 -10.38 10.54 9.85
N LEU A 177 -10.86 10.69 8.62
CA LEU A 177 -12.23 10.33 8.22
C LEU A 177 -12.32 8.87 7.77
N LYS A 178 -11.21 8.33 7.23
CA LYS A 178 -11.06 6.93 6.82
C LYS A 178 -9.61 6.50 6.99
N ALA A 179 -9.40 5.29 7.49
CA ALA A 179 -8.08 4.69 7.64
C ALA A 179 -8.18 3.16 7.48
N MET A 180 -8.10 2.67 6.24
CA MET A 180 -8.07 1.24 5.95
C MET A 180 -6.69 0.68 6.27
N SER A 181 -6.59 -0.56 6.73
CA SER A 181 -5.29 -1.20 7.00
C SER A 181 -4.50 -1.51 5.73
N LEU A 182 -5.19 -1.75 4.61
CA LEU A 182 -4.62 -2.11 3.31
C LEU A 182 -5.51 -1.67 2.16
N GLN A 183 -4.91 -1.52 0.98
CA GLN A 183 -5.56 -1.50 -0.33
C GLN A 183 -4.84 -2.50 -1.25
N LEU A 184 -5.59 -3.21 -2.08
CA LEU A 184 -5.05 -4.12 -3.09
C LEU A 184 -5.78 -3.90 -4.40
N ASP A 185 -5.04 -3.41 -5.40
CA ASP A 185 -5.54 -3.23 -6.75
C ASP A 185 -5.04 -4.41 -7.61
N LEU A 186 -5.95 -5.14 -8.27
CA LEU A 186 -5.63 -6.29 -9.12
C LEU A 186 -5.84 -5.92 -10.61
N PRO A 187 -5.16 -6.59 -11.55
CA PRO A 187 -5.15 -6.18 -12.97
C PRO A 187 -6.46 -6.49 -13.70
N ASP A 188 -7.27 -7.40 -13.16
CA ASP A 188 -8.58 -7.77 -13.69
C ASP A 188 -9.58 -8.03 -12.55
N SER A 189 -10.79 -8.43 -12.94
CA SER A 189 -11.91 -8.67 -12.03
C SER A 189 -12.52 -10.07 -12.19
N GLN A 190 -11.80 -11.03 -12.77
CA GLN A 190 -12.28 -12.40 -12.97
C GLN A 190 -12.14 -13.23 -11.69
N TYR A 191 -12.78 -12.77 -10.62
CA TYR A 191 -12.75 -13.37 -9.30
C TYR A 191 -14.16 -13.52 -8.74
N ASP A 192 -14.39 -14.61 -8.01
CA ASP A 192 -15.57 -14.75 -7.17
C ASP A 192 -15.29 -14.14 -5.80
N PHE A 193 -16.16 -13.24 -5.35
CA PHE A 193 -16.08 -12.70 -4.01
C PHE A 193 -16.80 -13.64 -3.03
N ILE A 194 -16.01 -14.44 -2.31
CA ILE A 194 -16.52 -15.32 -1.26
C ILE A 194 -16.60 -14.53 0.05
N GLN A 195 -17.77 -14.52 0.66
CA GLN A 195 -17.98 -13.91 1.97
C GLN A 195 -18.72 -14.86 2.92
N PHE A 196 -18.60 -14.57 4.21
CA PHE A 196 -19.24 -15.35 5.27
C PHE A 196 -20.38 -14.53 5.88
N SER A 197 -21.60 -14.78 5.40
CA SER A 197 -22.82 -14.11 5.87
C SER A 197 -23.53 -14.95 6.92
N GLY A 198 -24.36 -14.33 7.74
CA GLY A 198 -25.10 -15.09 8.74
C GLY A 198 -25.87 -14.19 9.69
N ALA A 199 -26.40 -14.83 10.72
CA ALA A 199 -27.05 -14.17 11.85
C ALA A 199 -26.74 -14.97 13.12
N TRP A 200 -27.20 -14.49 14.26
CA TRP A 200 -27.19 -15.25 15.50
C TRP A 200 -27.77 -16.67 15.29
N LEU A 201 -27.07 -17.69 15.79
CA LEU A 201 -27.34 -19.14 15.60
C LEU A 201 -27.18 -19.67 14.17
N ARG A 202 -26.69 -18.86 13.23
CA ARG A 202 -26.45 -19.21 11.82
C ARG A 202 -25.25 -18.44 11.29
N GLU A 203 -24.16 -18.43 12.04
CA GLU A 203 -22.97 -17.64 11.75
C GLU A 203 -22.18 -18.21 10.57
N ARG A 204 -21.57 -17.30 9.78
CA ARG A 204 -20.51 -17.62 8.79
C ARG A 204 -20.90 -18.68 7.75
N GLN A 205 -22.11 -18.60 7.21
CA GLN A 205 -22.48 -19.36 6.02
C GLN A 205 -21.74 -18.79 4.81
N LEU A 206 -21.18 -19.69 3.99
CA LEU A 206 -20.58 -19.33 2.72
C LEU A 206 -21.69 -18.84 1.80
N TYR A 207 -21.55 -17.60 1.33
CA TYR A 207 -22.37 -17.02 0.29
C TYR A 207 -21.67 -17.14 -1.06
#